data_AF-A0A645BJY0-F1
#
_entry.id   AF-A0A645BJY0-F1
#
_cell.length_a   1.000
_cell.length_b   1.000
_cell.length_c   1.000
_cell.angle_alpha   90.00
_cell.angle_beta   90.00
_cell.angle_gamma   90.00
#
_symmetry.space_group_name_H-M   'P 1'
#
loop_
_entity.id
_entity.type
_entity.pdbx_description
1 polymer ?
#
loop_
_entity_poly.entity_id
_entity_poly.type
_entity_poly.pdbx_seq_one_letter_code
_entity_poly.pdbx_strand_id
1 'polypeptide(L)'
;MIVSVNENRVCGYIEYLGSYLYIDRSGKVIDINKETKESLPIIEGLKFSSFTINTKIPVENQDAFLTALAVSNAMSKYEVLDDAVSINVSDIQNLYAYIDNIKVLLGDNSRIEEKIKTMAEAVKEIPEGDRGTLDLTDLSKPIIFKYTT
;
A
#
# COMPACT_ATOMS: atom_id res chain seq x y z
N MET A 1 30.27 4.96 -21.38
CA MET A 1 30.08 4.33 -20.06
C MET A 1 28.59 4.19 -19.84
N ILE A 2 28.07 2.96 -19.92
CA ILE A 2 26.65 2.68 -19.68
C ILE A 2 26.54 2.38 -18.19
N VAL A 3 26.05 3.34 -17.41
CA VAL A 3 25.72 3.09 -16.01
C VAL A 3 24.39 2.36 -16.04
N SER A 4 24.43 1.02 -15.96
CA SER A 4 23.22 0.23 -15.70
C SER A 4 22.87 0.41 -14.23
N VAL A 5 22.01 1.38 -13.92
CA VAL A 5 21.39 1.51 -12.59
C VAL A 5 20.42 0.34 -12.46
N ASN A 6 20.85 -0.72 -11.78
CA ASN A 6 19.99 -1.87 -11.53
C ASN A 6 18.98 -1.49 -10.42
N GLU A 7 17.70 -1.66 -10.73
CA GLU A 7 16.52 -1.11 -10.06
C GLU A 7 16.30 -1.63 -8.62
N ASN A 8 17.19 -1.31 -7.67
CA ASN A 8 16.93 -1.43 -6.23
C ASN A 8 16.04 -0.28 -5.73
N ARG A 9 14.95 0.03 -6.45
CA ARG A 9 13.98 1.03 -6.00
C ARG A 9 13.08 0.39 -4.95
N VAL A 10 13.04 1.02 -3.77
CA VAL A 10 12.09 0.70 -2.71
C VAL A 10 10.68 0.85 -3.29
N CYS A 11 9.79 -0.09 -2.98
CA CYS A 11 8.39 -0.05 -3.45
C CYS A 11 7.38 0.04 -2.30
N GLY A 12 7.83 -0.10 -1.05
CA GLY A 12 7.00 -0.02 0.12
C GLY A 12 7.78 -0.31 1.39
N TYR A 13 7.10 -0.15 2.51
CA TYR A 13 7.63 -0.38 3.85
C TYR A 13 6.83 -1.47 4.55
N ILE A 14 7.47 -2.26 5.41
CA ILE A 14 6.77 -3.14 6.35
C ILE A 14 7.16 -2.72 7.76
N GLU A 15 6.19 -2.41 8.61
CA GLU A 15 6.46 -2.13 10.01
C GLU A 15 6.90 -3.40 10.75
N TYR A 16 8.01 -3.31 11.48
CA TYR A 16 8.58 -4.40 12.24
C TYR A 16 9.27 -3.87 13.50
N LEU A 17 8.71 -4.19 14.68
CA LEU A 17 9.26 -3.85 15.99
C LEU A 17 9.66 -2.36 16.15
N GLY A 18 8.80 -1.44 15.69
CA GLY A 18 9.02 0.00 15.77
C GLY A 18 10.08 0.54 14.79
N SER A 19 10.39 -0.23 13.75
CA SER A 19 11.19 0.18 12.59
C SER A 19 10.47 -0.23 11.30
N TYR A 20 10.97 0.25 10.17
CA TYR A 20 10.43 -0.03 8.85
C TYR A 20 11.46 -0.82 8.04
N LEU A 21 11.03 -1.97 7.52
CA LEU A 21 11.76 -2.74 6.52
C LEU A 21 11.52 -2.10 5.16
N TYR A 22 12.59 -1.79 4.45
CA TYR A 22 12.54 -1.23 3.10
C TYR A 22 12.52 -2.37 2.11
N ILE A 23 11.46 -2.52 1.31
CA ILE A 23 11.28 -3.65 0.40
C ILE A 23 11.35 -3.19 -1.05
N ASP A 24 11.98 -3.98 -1.92
CA ASP A 24 11.87 -3.79 -3.38
C ASP A 24 10.71 -4.60 -3.99
N ARG A 25 10.49 -4.42 -5.30
CA ARG A 25 9.44 -5.10 -6.07
C ARG A 25 9.56 -6.64 -6.09
N SER A 26 10.72 -7.19 -5.75
CA SER A 26 10.95 -8.64 -5.67
C SER A 26 10.65 -9.21 -4.27
N GLY A 27 10.41 -8.33 -3.29
CA GLY A 27 10.24 -8.68 -1.88
C GLY A 27 11.56 -8.75 -1.11
N LYS A 28 12.65 -8.23 -1.68
CA LYS A 28 13.94 -8.19 -1.01
C LYS A 28 13.97 -7.06 0.00
N VAL A 29 14.43 -7.37 1.22
CA VAL A 29 14.69 -6.36 2.25
C VAL A 29 15.99 -5.64 1.89
N ILE A 30 15.90 -4.36 1.53
CA ILE A 30 17.05 -3.52 1.16
C ILE A 30 17.72 -2.96 2.42
N ASP A 31 16.93 -2.48 3.38
CA ASP A 31 17.41 -1.80 4.58
C ASP A 31 16.36 -1.87 5.71
N ILE A 32 16.75 -1.43 6.91
CA ILE A 32 15.87 -1.21 8.06
C ILE A 32 16.16 0.15 8.68
N ASN A 33 15.12 0.95 8.92
CA ASN A 33 15.28 2.27 9.53
C ASN A 33 14.13 2.61 10.47
N LYS A 34 14.32 3.57 11.37
CA LYS A 34 13.25 4.03 12.27
C LYS A 34 12.23 4.94 11.60
N GLU A 35 12.60 5.52 10.46
CA GLU A 35 11.79 6.48 9.71
C GLU A 35 11.66 6.03 8.26
N THR A 36 10.59 6.45 7.60
CA THR A 36 10.41 6.32 6.14
C THR A 36 11.03 7.52 5.44
N LYS A 37 11.56 7.33 4.22
CA LYS A 37 12.30 8.37 3.49
C LYS A 37 11.63 8.82 2.20
N GLU A 38 10.89 7.92 1.59
CA GLU A 38 10.15 8.16 0.34
C GLU A 38 8.67 8.07 0.68
N SER A 39 7.86 8.82 -0.06
CA SER A 39 6.42 8.70 0.03
C SER A 39 6.02 7.41 -0.69
N LEU A 40 5.98 6.32 0.07
CA LEU A 40 5.71 4.95 -0.36
C LEU A 40 4.78 4.30 0.68
N PRO A 41 3.96 3.32 0.28
CA PRO A 41 2.94 2.79 1.17
C PRO A 41 3.57 1.92 2.28
N ILE A 42 3.00 2.02 3.47
CA ILE A 42 3.24 1.07 4.56
C ILE A 42 2.33 -0.15 4.33
N ILE A 43 2.92 -1.33 4.21
CA ILE A 43 2.23 -2.59 3.97
C ILE A 43 2.06 -3.32 5.31
N GLU A 44 0.81 -3.60 5.65
CA GLU A 44 0.41 -4.30 6.88
C GLU A 44 -0.19 -5.68 6.56
N GLY A 45 -0.09 -6.62 7.50
CA GLY A 45 -0.78 -7.91 7.40
C GLY A 45 -0.02 -9.01 6.67
N LEU A 46 1.23 -8.76 6.26
CA LEU A 46 2.13 -9.81 5.80
C LEU A 46 2.58 -10.68 6.98
N LYS A 47 2.64 -12.00 6.77
CA LYS A 47 3.02 -13.00 7.77
C LYS A 47 4.40 -13.53 7.45
N PHE A 48 5.35 -13.34 8.35
CA PHE A 48 6.71 -13.87 8.26
C PHE A 48 7.29 -13.96 9.67
N SER A 49 8.20 -14.92 9.89
CA SER A 49 8.81 -15.16 11.20
C SER A 49 10.17 -14.49 11.37
N SER A 50 10.91 -14.31 10.28
CA SER A 50 12.23 -13.68 10.27
C SER A 50 12.52 -13.04 8.92
N PHE A 51 13.55 -12.20 8.87
CA PHE A 51 14.06 -11.62 7.63
C PHE A 51 15.58 -11.48 7.70
N THR A 52 16.21 -11.38 6.54
CA THR A 52 17.63 -11.06 6.41
C THR A 52 17.78 -9.94 5.38
N ILE A 53 18.57 -8.92 5.70
CA ILE A 53 18.88 -7.82 4.77
C ILE A 53 19.55 -8.40 3.52
N ASN A 54 19.24 -7.82 2.37
CA ASN A 54 19.63 -8.26 1.04
C ASN A 54 19.06 -9.62 0.60
N THR A 55 18.03 -10.12 1.27
CA THR A 55 17.33 -11.36 0.87
C THR A 55 15.83 -11.12 0.72
N LYS A 56 15.17 -11.99 -0.06
CA LYS A 56 13.71 -11.98 -0.17
C LYS A 56 13.10 -12.37 1.17
N ILE A 57 12.15 -11.56 1.63
CA ILE A 57 11.41 -11.82 2.87
C ILE A 57 10.59 -13.13 2.72
N PRO A 58 10.72 -14.09 3.64
CA PRO A 58 10.03 -15.37 3.56
C PRO A 58 8.57 -15.23 4.03
N VAL A 59 7.75 -14.57 3.21
CA VAL A 59 6.32 -14.37 3.49
C VAL A 59 5.56 -15.69 3.37
N GLU A 60 4.77 -16.02 4.37
CA GLU A 60 3.93 -17.22 4.42
C GLU A 60 2.66 -17.05 3.57
N ASN A 61 2.04 -15.86 3.60
CA ASN A 61 0.88 -15.49 2.77
C ASN A 61 1.31 -14.81 1.46
N GLN A 62 1.84 -15.58 0.50
CA GLN A 62 2.34 -15.07 -0.79
C GLN A 62 1.30 -14.27 -1.58
N ASP A 63 0.01 -14.65 -1.56
CA ASP A 63 -1.05 -13.90 -2.26
C ASP A 63 -1.24 -12.48 -1.72
N ALA A 64 -1.10 -12.31 -0.41
CA ALA A 64 -1.15 -10.99 0.23
C ALA A 64 0.05 -10.14 -0.21
N PHE A 65 1.24 -10.74 -0.31
CA PHE A 65 2.44 -10.07 -0.80
C PHE A 65 2.30 -9.62 -2.26
N LEU A 66 1.82 -10.49 -3.15
CA LEU A 66 1.56 -10.13 -4.54
C LEU A 66 0.50 -9.03 -4.66
N THR A 67 -0.55 -9.10 -3.84
CA THR A 67 -1.60 -8.06 -3.78
C THR A 67 -1.02 -6.73 -3.30
N ALA A 68 -0.18 -6.73 -2.27
CA ALA A 68 0.48 -5.51 -1.78
C ALA A 68 1.38 -4.87 -2.85
N LEU A 69 2.12 -5.67 -3.62
CA LEU A 69 2.91 -5.18 -4.75
C LEU A 69 2.03 -4.58 -5.85
N ALA A 70 0.92 -5.23 -6.20
CA ALA A 70 -0.02 -4.72 -7.19
C ALA A 70 -0.62 -3.36 -6.75
N VAL A 71 -1.04 -3.25 -5.49
CA VAL A 71 -1.55 -2.00 -4.91
C VAL A 71 -0.47 -0.92 -4.91
N SER A 72 0.74 -1.23 -4.44
CA SER A 72 1.85 -0.26 -4.36
C SER A 72 2.23 0.28 -5.74
N ASN A 73 2.27 -0.59 -6.76
CA ASN A 73 2.51 -0.18 -8.14
C ASN A 73 1.38 0.71 -8.68
N ALA A 74 0.12 0.38 -8.39
CA ALA A 74 -1.02 1.21 -8.80
C ALA A 74 -0.99 2.59 -8.11
N MET A 75 -0.70 2.65 -6.80
CA MET A 75 -0.59 3.90 -6.06
C MET A 75 0.53 4.80 -6.62
N SER A 76 1.68 4.21 -6.95
CA SER A 76 2.77 4.93 -7.62
C SER A 76 2.37 5.44 -9.01
N LYS A 77 1.63 4.64 -9.79
CA LYS A 77 1.15 5.00 -11.12
C LYS A 77 0.14 6.16 -11.11
N TYR A 78 -0.71 6.22 -10.10
CA TYR A 78 -1.77 7.23 -9.98
C TYR A 78 -1.43 8.36 -9.02
N GLU A 79 -0.16 8.49 -8.63
CA GLU A 79 0.36 9.59 -7.81
C GLU A 79 -0.42 9.75 -6.49
N VAL A 80 -0.80 8.62 -5.88
CA VAL A 80 -1.51 8.56 -4.58
C VAL A 80 -0.55 8.75 -3.41
N LEU A 81 0.73 8.54 -3.65
CA LEU A 81 1.73 8.39 -2.60
C LEU A 81 2.22 9.70 -2.01
N ASP A 82 1.78 10.87 -2.51
CA ASP A 82 2.17 12.16 -1.91
C ASP A 82 1.63 12.33 -0.48
N ASP A 83 0.60 11.56 -0.13
CA ASP A 83 -0.04 11.53 1.19
C ASP A 83 0.46 10.35 2.05
N ALA A 84 0.14 10.37 3.36
CA ALA A 84 0.47 9.25 4.24
C ALA A 84 -0.44 8.05 3.93
N VAL A 85 0.12 7.02 3.30
CA VAL A 85 -0.64 5.85 2.84
C VAL A 85 -0.21 4.56 3.54
N SER A 86 -1.19 3.81 4.06
CA SER A 86 -1.00 2.42 4.45
C SER A 86 -1.99 1.48 3.74
N ILE A 87 -1.59 0.23 3.53
CA ILE A 87 -2.41 -0.81 2.91
C ILE A 87 -2.39 -2.05 3.79
N ASN A 88 -3.58 -2.52 4.17
CA ASN A 88 -3.74 -3.75 4.91
C ASN A 88 -4.12 -4.90 3.98
N VAL A 89 -3.25 -5.92 3.92
CA VAL A 89 -3.42 -7.12 3.10
C VAL A 89 -3.58 -8.39 3.93
N SER A 90 -3.94 -8.26 5.22
CA SER A 90 -4.10 -9.42 6.11
C SER A 90 -5.22 -10.37 5.67
N ASP A 91 -6.25 -9.83 5.03
CA ASP A 91 -7.37 -10.54 4.41
C ASP A 91 -7.56 -10.05 2.97
N ILE A 92 -7.24 -10.91 2.00
CA ILE A 92 -7.31 -10.60 0.57
C ILE A 92 -8.74 -10.43 0.02
N GLN A 93 -9.77 -10.76 0.81
CA GLN A 93 -11.17 -10.51 0.47
C GLN A 93 -11.68 -9.18 1.04
N ASN A 94 -10.97 -8.61 2.01
CA ASN A 94 -11.37 -7.41 2.75
C ASN A 94 -10.19 -6.44 2.88
N LEU A 95 -9.54 -6.15 1.76
CA LEU A 95 -8.47 -5.16 1.66
C LEU A 95 -9.01 -3.78 2.01
N TYR A 96 -8.20 -3.01 2.72
CA TYR A 96 -8.45 -1.60 2.95
C TYR A 96 -7.14 -0.83 3.02
N ALA A 97 -7.20 0.42 2.58
CA ALA A 97 -6.11 1.37 2.72
C ALA A 97 -6.50 2.49 3.68
N TYR A 98 -5.50 3.16 4.22
CA TYR A 98 -5.65 4.50 4.78
C TYR A 98 -4.89 5.49 3.90
N ILE A 99 -5.50 6.65 3.70
CA ILE A 99 -4.85 7.84 3.16
C ILE A 99 -5.22 9.00 4.08
N ASP A 100 -4.22 9.52 4.78
CA ASP A 100 -4.40 10.44 5.91
C ASP A 100 -5.49 9.97 6.90
N ASN A 101 -6.64 10.66 6.94
CA ASN A 101 -7.75 10.36 7.84
C ASN A 101 -8.89 9.56 7.20
N ILE A 102 -8.71 9.12 5.96
CA ILE A 102 -9.73 8.43 5.17
C ILE A 102 -9.43 6.94 5.12
N LYS A 103 -10.37 6.14 5.60
CA LYS A 103 -10.35 4.69 5.40
C LYS A 103 -10.96 4.36 4.04
N VAL A 104 -10.25 3.63 3.19
CA VAL A 104 -10.77 3.21 1.88
C VAL A 104 -10.97 1.70 1.90
N LEU A 105 -12.21 1.25 1.77
CA LEU A 105 -12.53 -0.18 1.63
C LEU A 105 -12.34 -0.58 0.17
N LEU A 106 -11.39 -1.47 -0.09
CA LEU A 106 -11.09 -1.97 -1.43
C LEU A 106 -11.78 -3.31 -1.70
N GLY A 107 -12.12 -4.07 -0.65
CA GLY A 107 -12.70 -5.41 -0.81
C GLY A 107 -11.65 -6.39 -1.32
N ASP A 108 -11.98 -7.17 -2.34
CA ASP A 108 -11.01 -8.10 -2.93
C ASP A 108 -10.01 -7.42 -3.89
N ASN A 109 -9.05 -8.19 -4.38
CA ASN A 109 -8.07 -7.73 -5.37
C ASN A 109 -8.62 -7.62 -6.81
N SER A 110 -9.92 -7.88 -7.03
CA SER A 110 -10.52 -7.72 -8.36
C SER A 110 -10.51 -6.24 -8.74
N ARG A 111 -10.13 -5.96 -9.99
CA ARG A 111 -10.06 -4.58 -10.55
C ARG A 111 -9.27 -3.61 -9.64
N ILE A 112 -8.25 -4.11 -8.91
CA ILE A 112 -7.54 -3.33 -7.90
C ILE A 112 -6.94 -2.05 -8.48
N GLU A 113 -6.42 -2.10 -9.72
CA GLU A 113 -5.89 -0.93 -10.40
C GLU A 113 -6.96 0.15 -10.62
N GLU A 114 -8.16 -0.24 -11.06
CA GLU A 114 -9.29 0.68 -11.21
C GLU A 114 -9.77 1.22 -9.86
N LYS A 115 -9.77 0.39 -8.81
CA LYS A 115 -10.12 0.82 -7.45
C LYS A 115 -9.12 1.86 -6.93
N ILE A 116 -7.82 1.66 -7.11
CA ILE A 116 -6.79 2.63 -6.69
C ILE A 116 -6.86 3.90 -7.53
N LYS A 117 -7.11 3.81 -8.84
CA LYS A 117 -7.36 5.01 -9.66
C LYS A 117 -8.55 5.81 -9.14
N THR A 118 -9.66 5.12 -8.89
CA THR A 118 -10.91 5.73 -8.38
C THR A 118 -10.70 6.35 -7.01
N MET A 119 -9.94 5.68 -6.14
CA MET A 119 -9.53 6.21 -4.84
C MET A 119 -8.75 7.51 -5.02
N ALA A 120 -7.74 7.54 -5.89
CA ALA A 120 -6.91 8.71 -6.16
C ALA A 120 -7.72 9.94 -6.62
N GLU A 121 -8.77 9.71 -7.41
CA GLU A 121 -9.68 10.76 -7.89
C GLU A 121 -10.65 11.19 -6.79
N ALA A 122 -11.27 10.24 -6.09
CA ALA A 122 -12.30 10.52 -5.08
C ALA A 122 -11.75 11.23 -3.84
N VAL A 123 -10.54 10.90 -3.40
CA VAL A 123 -9.93 11.51 -2.20
C VAL A 123 -9.58 12.98 -2.40
N LYS A 124 -9.30 13.41 -3.64
CA LYS A 124 -9.04 14.83 -3.98
C LYS A 124 -10.28 15.72 -3.84
N GLU A 125 -11.46 15.12 -3.92
CA GLU A 125 -12.74 15.82 -3.76
C GLU A 125 -13.18 15.89 -2.28
N ILE A 126 -12.48 15.19 -1.38
CA ILE A 126 -12.75 15.22 0.06
C ILE A 126 -11.94 16.38 0.66
N PRO A 127 -12.57 17.30 1.42
CA PRO A 127 -11.85 18.39 2.07
C PRO A 127 -10.71 17.90 2.98
N GLU A 128 -9.59 18.62 2.96
CA GLU A 128 -8.43 18.32 3.79
C GLU A 128 -8.81 18.28 5.29
N GLY A 129 -8.34 17.25 5.99
CA GLY A 129 -8.61 17.05 7.41
C GLY A 129 -9.92 16.31 7.73
N ASP A 130 -10.80 16.11 6.74
CA ASP A 130 -12.01 15.32 6.94
C ASP A 130 -11.68 13.85 7.16
N ARG A 131 -12.51 13.20 7.99
CA ARG A 131 -12.32 11.83 8.44
C ARG A 131 -13.53 11.00 8.07
N GLY A 132 -13.31 9.82 7.52
CA GLY A 132 -14.43 9.01 7.07
C GLY A 132 -14.02 7.71 6.40
N THR A 133 -15.02 7.04 5.85
CA THR A 133 -14.84 5.81 5.08
C THR A 133 -15.35 6.00 3.66
N LEU A 134 -14.49 5.70 2.68
CA LEU A 134 -14.81 5.59 1.27
C LEU A 134 -14.96 4.11 0.91
N ASP A 135 -16.12 3.71 0.39
CA ASP A 135 -16.36 2.32 -0.01
C ASP A 135 -16.19 2.13 -1.52
N LEU A 136 -15.14 1.39 -1.90
CA LEU A 136 -14.80 1.01 -3.27
C LEU A 136 -14.84 -0.50 -3.50
N THR A 137 -15.51 -1.24 -2.60
CA THR A 137 -15.61 -2.71 -2.70
C THR A 137 -16.34 -3.16 -3.97
N ASP A 138 -17.27 -2.36 -4.47
CA ASP A 138 -18.07 -2.62 -5.66
C ASP A 138 -18.20 -1.37 -6.55
N LEU A 139 -17.36 -1.28 -7.58
CA LEU A 139 -17.33 -0.16 -8.52
C LEU A 139 -18.57 -0.08 -9.44
N SER A 140 -19.52 -1.02 -9.35
CA SER A 140 -20.81 -0.90 -10.04
C SER A 140 -21.84 -0.05 -9.29
N LYS A 141 -21.57 0.24 -8.00
CA LYS A 141 -22.42 1.05 -7.13
C LYS A 141 -21.95 2.50 -7.07
N PRO A 142 -22.83 3.44 -6.68
CA PRO A 142 -22.42 4.79 -6.37
C PRO A 142 -21.34 4.78 -5.28
N ILE A 143 -20.28 5.56 -5.51
CA ILE A 143 -19.22 5.77 -4.53
C ILE A 143 -19.74 6.71 -3.46
N ILE A 144 -19.71 6.27 -2.21
CA ILE A 144 -20.24 7.03 -1.07
C ILE A 144 -19.12 7.23 -0.05
N PHE A 145 -18.84 8.48 0.27
CA PHE A 145 -18.01 8.83 1.42
C PHE A 145 -18.89 9.03 2.66
N LYS A 146 -18.57 8.31 3.74
CA LYS A 146 -19.26 8.39 5.02
C LYS A 146 -18.37 9.05 6.06
N TYR A 147 -18.73 10.27 6.45
CA TYR A 147 -18.04 10.98 7.53
C TYR A 147 -18.09 10.20 8.84
N THR A 148 -17.00 10.24 9.59
CA THR A 148 -16.94 9.75 10.97
C THR A 148 -17.05 10.95 11.91
N THR A 149 -18.08 10.94 12.77
CA THR A 149 -18.23 11.89 13.89
C THR A 149 -17.19 11.68 14.97
#